data_AF-A0A3D3TJA9-F1
#
_entry.id   AF-A0A3D3TJA9-F1
#
_cell.length_a   1.000
_cell.length_b   1.000
_cell.length_c   1.000
_cell.angle_alpha   90.00
_cell.angle_beta   90.00
_cell.angle_gamma   90.00
#
_symmetry.space_group_name_H-M   'P 1'
#
loop_
_entity.id
_entity.type
_entity.pdbx_description
1 polymer ?
#
loop_
_entity_poly.entity_id
_entity_poly.type
_entity_poly.pdbx_seq_one_letter_code
_entity_poly.pdbx_strand_id
1 'polypeptide(L)'
;TVDANPDLFEESEILLRYKWMLAAVQRSTSFPLEQIESIREDFKQRMERNGHGLYTYYNLLHQWYLITGDSDKAREYQELRNAEQPDNISYCLACDIDTDAELELLDKNWDKAITVADDLLSGRETCFYEPFSVLSKMVYHFTKNRDDGAGIYYQKAEDALSELESTEPYNLLNIAYIILYAGLYQKERAWQLFELYSKWDVNSEDYYAFYFASSLLPLFKDRGERKLSISPELPYFSEDETYDTQVLYNYYLNRASQLADRFDKRNGNSYFTQTLELIKTF
;
A
#
# COMPACT_ATOMS: atom_id res chain seq x y z
N THR A 1 -20.34 -14.96 18.51
CA THR A 1 -19.79 -13.62 18.24
C THR A 1 -19.70 -12.86 19.54
N VAL A 2 -18.90 -11.80 19.64
CA VAL A 2 -18.84 -10.94 20.85
C VAL A 2 -20.23 -10.46 21.23
N ASP A 3 -21.00 -9.98 20.24
CA ASP A 3 -22.37 -9.52 20.44
C ASP A 3 -23.33 -10.59 21.00
N ALA A 4 -23.10 -11.87 20.68
CA ALA A 4 -23.94 -12.97 21.16
C ALA A 4 -23.45 -13.56 22.50
N ASN A 5 -22.28 -13.15 23.00
CA ASN A 5 -21.66 -13.70 24.22
C ASN A 5 -20.98 -12.59 25.04
N PRO A 6 -21.70 -11.53 25.46
CA PRO A 6 -21.10 -10.39 26.16
C PRO A 6 -20.51 -10.76 27.53
N ASP A 7 -20.94 -11.85 28.14
CA ASP A 7 -20.39 -12.34 29.41
C ASP A 7 -19.04 -13.07 29.25
N LEU A 8 -18.66 -13.42 28.01
CA LEU A 8 -17.44 -14.19 27.71
C LEU A 8 -16.33 -13.36 27.05
N PHE A 9 -16.68 -12.22 26.45
CA PHE A 9 -15.75 -11.38 25.71
C PHE A 9 -16.02 -9.90 26.01
N GLU A 10 -14.97 -9.16 26.36
CA GLU A 10 -15.06 -7.71 26.41
C GLU A 10 -14.90 -7.13 25.00
N GLU A 11 -15.78 -6.20 24.62
CA GLU A 11 -15.73 -5.58 23.30
C GLU A 11 -14.43 -4.78 23.07
N SER A 12 -13.90 -4.17 24.13
CA SER A 12 -12.62 -3.47 24.14
C SER A 12 -11.46 -4.34 23.63
N GLU A 13 -11.48 -5.65 23.90
CA GLU A 13 -10.43 -6.60 23.50
C GLU A 13 -10.40 -6.84 21.98
N ILE A 14 -11.50 -6.58 21.27
CA ILE A 14 -11.59 -6.80 19.82
C ILE A 14 -11.41 -5.53 19.00
N LEU A 15 -11.51 -4.34 19.59
CA LEU A 15 -11.40 -3.06 18.87
C LEU A 15 -10.06 -2.91 18.14
N LEU A 16 -8.97 -3.37 18.76
CA LEU A 16 -7.65 -3.37 18.14
C LEU A 16 -7.62 -4.26 16.88
N ARG A 17 -8.33 -5.40 16.88
CA ARG A 17 -8.43 -6.25 15.68
C ARG A 17 -9.38 -5.66 14.66
N TYR A 18 -10.44 -4.99 15.12
CA TYR A 18 -11.44 -4.38 14.27
C TYR A 18 -10.83 -3.27 13.40
N LYS A 19 -9.96 -2.39 13.93
CA LYS A 19 -9.31 -1.37 13.09
C LYS A 19 -8.55 -1.99 11.90
N TRP A 20 -7.87 -3.12 12.11
CA TRP A 20 -7.16 -3.84 11.05
C TRP A 20 -8.10 -4.48 10.03
N MET A 21 -9.22 -5.03 10.50
CA MET A 21 -10.28 -5.55 9.62
C MET A 21 -10.88 -4.44 8.76
N LEU A 22 -11.16 -3.27 9.34
CA LEU A 22 -11.68 -2.13 8.60
C LEU A 22 -10.66 -1.61 7.57
N ALA A 23 -9.38 -1.52 7.94
CA ALA A 23 -8.32 -1.17 7.00
C ALA A 23 -8.22 -2.16 5.81
N ALA A 24 -8.34 -3.47 6.07
CA ALA A 24 -8.34 -4.50 5.02
C ALA A 24 -9.59 -4.43 4.12
N VAL A 25 -10.77 -4.20 4.70
CA VAL A 25 -12.03 -4.01 3.96
C VAL A 25 -11.91 -2.82 3.00
N GLN A 26 -11.32 -1.70 3.45
CA GLN A 26 -11.08 -0.52 2.62
C GLN A 26 -10.18 -0.81 1.40
N ARG A 27 -9.22 -1.72 1.53
CA ARG A 27 -8.29 -2.14 0.47
C ARG A 27 -8.83 -3.26 -0.43
N SER A 28 -10.05 -3.73 -0.22
CA SER A 28 -10.68 -4.78 -1.01
C SER A 28 -11.78 -4.25 -1.94
N THR A 29 -11.76 -4.67 -3.20
CA THR A 29 -12.81 -4.34 -4.18
C THR A 29 -14.09 -5.18 -3.99
N SER A 30 -14.05 -6.21 -3.15
CA SER A 30 -15.18 -7.12 -2.94
C SER A 30 -16.30 -6.50 -2.09
N PHE A 31 -16.01 -5.42 -1.37
CA PHE A 31 -16.97 -4.73 -0.51
C PHE A 31 -17.52 -3.48 -1.23
N PRO A 32 -18.85 -3.36 -1.41
CA PRO A 32 -19.44 -2.13 -1.93
C PRO A 32 -19.28 -0.99 -0.91
N LEU A 33 -19.25 0.26 -1.39
CA LEU A 33 -19.01 1.44 -0.55
C LEU A 33 -19.99 1.54 0.63
N GLU A 34 -21.28 1.27 0.41
CA GLU A 34 -22.32 1.26 1.46
C GLU A 34 -21.98 0.30 2.60
N GLN A 35 -21.41 -0.88 2.28
CA GLN A 35 -20.99 -1.83 3.31
C GLN A 35 -19.77 -1.32 4.07
N ILE A 36 -18.81 -0.69 3.39
CA ILE A 36 -17.64 -0.06 4.04
C ILE A 36 -18.11 1.04 5.00
N GLU A 37 -19.05 1.89 4.58
CA GLU A 37 -19.65 2.94 5.41
C GLU A 37 -20.38 2.36 6.63
N SER A 38 -21.16 1.29 6.45
CA SER A 38 -21.80 0.61 7.57
C SER A 38 -20.80 0.05 8.59
N ILE A 39 -19.68 -0.52 8.12
CA ILE A 39 -18.62 -1.05 9.00
C ILE A 39 -17.91 0.09 9.74
N ARG A 40 -17.68 1.23 9.08
CA ARG A 40 -17.11 2.43 9.70
C ARG A 40 -17.97 2.98 10.82
N GLU A 41 -19.27 3.10 10.57
CA GLU A 41 -20.22 3.61 11.55
C GLU A 41 -20.34 2.65 12.74
N ASP A 42 -20.40 1.34 12.50
CA ASP A 42 -20.37 0.35 13.59
C ASP A 42 -19.05 0.43 14.39
N PHE A 43 -17.90 0.54 13.73
CA PHE A 43 -16.62 0.72 14.40
C PHE A 43 -16.59 2.00 15.25
N LYS A 44 -17.08 3.12 14.71
CA LYS A 44 -17.17 4.40 15.43
C LYS A 44 -18.02 4.28 16.70
N GLN A 45 -19.25 3.74 16.57
CA GLN A 45 -20.16 3.55 17.71
C GLN A 45 -19.55 2.65 18.79
N ARG A 46 -18.80 1.62 18.36
CA ARG A 46 -18.08 0.73 19.27
C ARG A 46 -16.94 1.42 19.99
N MET A 47 -16.16 2.26 19.32
CA MET A 47 -15.13 3.04 19.99
C MET A 47 -15.73 3.96 21.05
N GLU A 48 -16.74 4.75 20.68
CA GLU A 48 -17.37 5.73 21.58
C GLU A 48 -18.00 5.07 22.81
N ARG A 49 -18.73 3.95 22.63
CA ARG A 49 -19.35 3.24 23.77
C ARG A 49 -18.36 2.55 24.71
N ASN A 50 -17.13 2.29 24.25
CA ASN A 50 -16.03 1.79 25.08
C ASN A 50 -15.13 2.92 25.63
N GLY A 51 -15.53 4.18 25.44
CA GLY A 51 -14.82 5.34 26.01
C GLY A 51 -13.57 5.77 25.24
N HIS A 52 -13.39 5.29 24.01
CA HIS A 52 -12.30 5.71 23.13
C HIS A 52 -12.62 7.03 22.41
N GLY A 53 -11.57 7.80 22.13
CA GLY A 53 -11.66 8.99 21.29
C GLY A 53 -11.77 8.65 19.80
N LEU A 54 -11.98 9.65 18.94
CA LEU A 54 -12.17 9.43 17.50
C LEU A 54 -10.87 9.41 16.68
N TYR A 55 -9.71 9.50 17.33
CA TYR A 55 -8.39 9.49 16.68
C TYR A 55 -8.24 8.37 15.64
N THR A 56 -8.47 7.12 16.04
CA THR A 56 -8.30 5.93 15.18
C THR A 56 -9.31 5.93 14.03
N TYR A 57 -10.54 6.37 14.27
CA TYR A 57 -11.58 6.47 13.25
C TYR A 57 -11.20 7.50 12.18
N TYR A 58 -10.77 8.69 12.59
CA TYR A 58 -10.32 9.72 11.65
C TYR A 58 -9.06 9.30 10.91
N ASN A 59 -8.12 8.58 11.54
CA ASN A 59 -6.94 8.06 10.84
C ASN A 59 -7.31 7.03 9.74
N LEU A 60 -8.29 6.16 9.99
CA LEU A 60 -8.79 5.21 8.99
C LEU A 60 -9.46 5.90 7.79
N LEU A 61 -10.14 7.03 8.03
CA LEU A 61 -10.70 7.86 6.97
C LEU A 61 -9.63 8.66 6.23
N HIS A 62 -8.64 9.21 6.93
CA HIS A 62 -7.46 9.80 6.32
C HIS A 62 -6.79 8.81 5.35
N GLN A 63 -6.51 7.58 5.82
CA GLN A 63 -5.95 6.51 4.99
C GLN A 63 -6.84 6.12 3.81
N TRP A 64 -8.17 6.08 3.98
CA TRP A 64 -9.10 5.84 2.87
C TRP A 64 -8.88 6.85 1.74
N TYR A 65 -8.87 8.13 2.08
CA TYR A 65 -8.78 9.18 1.08
C TYR A 65 -7.39 9.26 0.44
N LEU A 66 -6.32 8.87 1.17
CA LEU A 66 -5.00 8.62 0.58
C LEU A 66 -5.08 7.52 -0.50
N ILE A 67 -5.61 6.34 -0.17
CA ILE A 67 -5.63 5.21 -1.11
C ILE A 67 -6.61 5.39 -2.27
N THR A 68 -7.58 6.29 -2.14
CA THR A 68 -8.51 6.64 -3.23
C THR A 68 -8.12 7.92 -3.99
N GLY A 69 -7.02 8.58 -3.61
CA GLY A 69 -6.46 9.73 -4.31
C GLY A 69 -7.19 11.05 -4.12
N ASP A 70 -7.90 11.23 -3.00
CA ASP A 70 -8.58 12.48 -2.65
C ASP A 70 -7.80 13.19 -1.54
N SER A 71 -6.78 13.97 -1.93
CA SER A 71 -5.87 14.60 -0.97
C SER A 71 -6.55 15.68 -0.14
N ASP A 72 -7.52 16.41 -0.68
CA ASP A 72 -8.29 17.42 0.06
C ASP A 72 -9.05 16.76 1.23
N LYS A 73 -9.76 15.64 0.97
CA LYS A 73 -10.43 14.89 2.04
C LYS A 73 -9.45 14.21 2.98
N ALA A 74 -8.34 13.68 2.47
CA ALA A 74 -7.31 13.11 3.34
C ALA A 74 -6.76 14.15 4.32
N ARG A 75 -6.58 15.40 3.89
CA ARG A 75 -6.15 16.52 4.73
C ARG A 75 -7.20 16.90 5.77
N GLU A 76 -8.48 16.98 5.38
CA GLU A 76 -9.59 17.23 6.32
C GLU A 76 -9.60 16.21 7.48
N TYR A 77 -9.46 14.91 7.16
CA TYR A 77 -9.44 13.86 8.19
C TYR A 77 -8.12 13.79 8.97
N GLN A 78 -7.00 14.20 8.38
CA GLN A 78 -5.74 14.38 9.10
C GLN A 78 -5.88 15.47 10.17
N GLU A 79 -6.50 16.60 9.84
CA GLU A 79 -6.75 17.70 10.78
C GLU A 79 -7.68 17.26 11.92
N LEU A 80 -8.75 16.53 11.60
CA LEU A 80 -9.65 15.94 12.61
C LEU A 80 -8.92 14.94 13.52
N ARG A 81 -8.08 14.05 12.96
CA ARG A 81 -7.25 13.14 13.74
C ARG A 81 -6.33 13.90 14.69
N ASN A 82 -5.66 14.94 14.21
CA ASN A 82 -4.69 15.72 14.98
C ASN A 82 -5.34 16.59 16.08
N ALA A 83 -6.66 16.82 16.00
CA ALA A 83 -7.43 17.47 17.05
C ALA A 83 -7.83 16.51 18.19
N GLU A 84 -7.72 15.21 17.98
CA GLU A 84 -8.00 14.16 18.97
C GLU A 84 -6.73 13.74 19.72
N GLN A 85 -6.90 13.15 20.90
CA GLN A 85 -5.79 12.53 21.63
C GLN A 85 -5.67 11.05 21.25
N PRO A 86 -4.46 10.54 20.95
CA PRO A 86 -4.26 9.11 20.72
C PRO A 86 -4.48 8.32 22.02
N ASP A 87 -4.95 7.08 21.87
CA ASP A 87 -5.18 6.17 22.98
C ASP A 87 -4.57 4.78 22.71
N ASN A 88 -4.92 3.78 23.52
CA ASN A 88 -4.37 2.42 23.41
C ASN A 88 -4.84 1.63 22.17
N ILE A 89 -5.82 2.13 21.41
CA ILE A 89 -6.22 1.54 20.12
C ILE A 89 -5.67 2.31 18.92
N SER A 90 -4.99 3.44 19.14
CA SER A 90 -4.36 4.25 18.09
C SER A 90 -3.26 3.53 17.31
N TYR A 91 -2.94 4.09 16.15
CA TYR A 91 -1.73 3.77 15.41
C TYR A 91 -0.52 4.34 16.15
N CYS A 92 0.68 3.82 15.88
CA CYS A 92 1.90 4.39 16.44
C CYS A 92 2.29 5.66 15.68
N LEU A 93 3.09 6.54 16.33
CA LEU A 93 3.54 7.80 15.74
C LEU A 93 4.24 7.60 14.39
N ALA A 94 5.02 6.54 14.24
CA ALA A 94 5.69 6.22 12.98
C ALA A 94 4.69 5.96 11.83
N CYS A 95 3.55 5.32 12.10
CA CYS A 95 2.50 5.13 11.09
C CYS A 95 1.90 6.46 10.66
N ASP A 96 1.70 7.38 11.62
CA ASP A 96 1.12 8.70 11.33
C ASP A 96 2.09 9.53 10.50
N ILE A 97 3.40 9.51 10.82
CA ILE A 97 4.45 10.13 10.00
C ILE A 97 4.45 9.58 8.58
N ASP A 98 4.35 8.25 8.41
CA ASP A 98 4.32 7.61 7.08
C ASP A 98 3.11 8.08 6.24
N THR A 99 1.90 8.09 6.83
CA THR A 99 0.69 8.55 6.12
C THR A 99 0.68 10.06 5.87
N ASP A 100 1.23 10.85 6.80
CA ASP A 100 1.32 12.30 6.65
C ASP A 100 2.34 12.69 5.58
N ALA A 101 3.46 11.97 5.47
CA ALA A 101 4.40 12.14 4.39
C ALA A 101 3.78 11.75 3.03
N GLU A 102 3.01 10.66 2.98
CA GLU A 102 2.30 10.23 1.77
C GLU A 102 1.31 11.27 1.27
N LEU A 103 0.58 11.95 2.17
CA LEU A 103 -0.30 13.06 1.80
C LEU A 103 0.45 14.16 1.06
N GLU A 104 1.61 14.58 1.58
CA GLU A 104 2.42 15.61 0.95
C GLU A 104 3.04 15.12 -0.37
N LEU A 105 3.35 13.83 -0.50
CA LEU A 105 3.80 13.21 -1.76
C LEU A 105 2.68 13.15 -2.81
N LEU A 106 1.40 13.01 -2.41
CA LEU A 106 0.25 13.07 -3.32
C LEU A 106 0.09 14.48 -3.90
N ASP A 107 0.23 15.50 -3.04
CA ASP A 107 0.13 16.91 -3.42
C ASP A 107 1.40 17.46 -4.09
N LYS A 108 2.44 16.64 -4.25
CA LYS A 108 3.76 17.02 -4.81
C LYS A 108 4.48 18.09 -3.99
N ASN A 109 4.20 18.17 -2.70
CA ASN A 109 4.90 19.03 -1.74
C ASN A 109 6.19 18.35 -1.27
N TRP A 110 7.13 18.12 -2.19
CA TRP A 110 8.31 17.28 -1.97
C TRP A 110 9.12 17.66 -0.72
N ASP A 111 9.48 18.94 -0.56
CA ASP A 111 10.24 19.41 0.60
C ASP A 111 9.52 19.17 1.92
N LYS A 112 8.18 19.32 1.91
CA LYS A 112 7.34 19.09 3.09
C LYS A 112 7.24 17.61 3.40
N ALA A 113 7.07 16.75 2.39
CA ALA A 113 7.07 15.30 2.56
C ALA A 113 8.38 14.82 3.20
N ILE A 114 9.52 15.33 2.73
CA ILE A 114 10.84 15.01 3.29
C ILE A 114 10.94 15.49 4.74
N THR A 115 10.48 16.71 5.02
CA THR A 115 10.50 17.28 6.38
C THR A 115 9.64 16.46 7.34
N VAL A 116 8.43 16.07 6.93
CA VAL A 116 7.52 15.23 7.73
C VAL A 116 8.16 13.86 7.99
N ALA A 117 8.77 13.25 6.96
CA ALA A 117 9.39 11.94 7.08
C ALA A 117 10.74 11.95 7.82
N ASP A 118 11.34 13.12 8.11
CA ASP A 118 12.75 13.22 8.57
C ASP A 118 13.03 12.41 9.83
N ASP A 119 12.08 12.36 10.77
CA ASP A 119 12.23 11.58 11.99
C ASP A 119 12.39 10.07 11.70
N LEU A 120 11.66 9.52 10.74
CA LEU A 120 11.83 8.13 10.29
C LEU A 120 13.10 7.96 9.43
N LEU A 121 13.36 8.89 8.52
CA LEU A 121 14.50 8.83 7.58
C LEU A 121 15.86 8.98 8.27
N SER A 122 15.89 9.64 9.43
CA SER A 122 17.08 9.82 10.27
C SER A 122 17.16 8.85 11.45
N GLY A 123 16.16 7.98 11.62
CA GLY A 123 16.09 6.99 12.70
C GLY A 123 15.86 7.58 14.09
N ARG A 124 15.37 8.83 14.19
CA ARG A 124 14.96 9.45 15.46
C ARG A 124 13.67 8.84 15.98
N GLU A 125 12.76 8.52 15.08
CA GLU A 125 11.61 7.65 15.34
C GLU A 125 11.85 6.29 14.70
N THR A 126 11.55 5.22 15.44
CA THR A 126 11.80 3.85 14.99
C THR A 126 10.53 3.02 15.09
N CYS A 127 10.29 2.23 14.05
CA CYS A 127 9.25 1.22 14.00
C CYS A 127 9.78 0.11 13.09
N PHE A 128 9.40 -1.14 13.33
CA PHE A 128 9.89 -2.25 12.52
C PHE A 128 9.45 -2.15 11.05
N TYR A 129 8.30 -1.52 10.76
CA TYR A 129 7.69 -1.51 9.43
C TYR A 129 7.84 -0.18 8.67
N GLU A 130 7.70 0.94 9.39
CA GLU A 130 7.48 2.25 8.78
C GLU A 130 8.70 2.84 8.06
N PRO A 131 9.96 2.64 8.49
CA PRO A 131 11.11 3.15 7.76
C PRO A 131 11.19 2.64 6.31
N PHE A 132 10.95 1.34 6.09
CA PHE A 132 10.90 0.78 4.74
C PHE A 132 9.64 1.27 3.97
N SER A 133 8.50 1.39 4.65
CA SER A 133 7.25 1.92 4.07
C SER A 133 7.45 3.32 3.48
N VAL A 134 7.89 4.28 4.29
CA VAL A 134 8.01 5.68 3.86
C VAL A 134 9.05 5.84 2.75
N LEU A 135 10.16 5.10 2.82
CA LEU A 135 11.17 5.08 1.77
C LEU A 135 10.61 4.54 0.44
N SER A 136 9.86 3.44 0.48
CA SER A 136 9.25 2.88 -0.73
C SER A 136 8.23 3.83 -1.36
N LYS A 137 7.43 4.56 -0.57
CA LYS A 137 6.50 5.58 -1.08
C LYS A 137 7.24 6.75 -1.72
N MET A 138 8.34 7.20 -1.11
CA MET A 138 9.22 8.22 -1.71
C MET A 138 9.72 7.74 -3.09
N VAL A 139 10.23 6.50 -3.17
CA VAL A 139 10.65 5.91 -4.46
C VAL A 139 9.52 5.96 -5.49
N TYR A 140 8.34 5.46 -5.13
CA TYR A 140 7.21 5.39 -6.05
C TYR A 140 6.76 6.78 -6.54
N HIS A 141 6.59 7.74 -5.63
CA HIS A 141 6.10 9.07 -5.98
C HIS A 141 7.12 9.91 -6.76
N PHE A 142 8.41 9.82 -6.43
CA PHE A 142 9.45 10.49 -7.22
C PHE A 142 9.57 9.83 -8.62
N THR A 143 9.54 8.50 -8.70
CA THR A 143 9.61 7.77 -9.97
C THR A 143 8.44 8.12 -10.90
N LYS A 144 7.19 8.07 -10.39
CA LYS A 144 5.99 8.33 -11.21
C LYS A 144 5.93 9.79 -11.71
N ASN A 145 6.62 10.71 -11.04
CA ASN A 145 6.76 12.11 -11.47
C ASN A 145 8.03 12.38 -12.29
N ARG A 146 8.81 11.36 -12.65
CA ARG A 146 10.08 11.48 -13.41
C ARG A 146 11.08 12.40 -12.73
N ASP A 147 11.13 12.35 -11.39
CA ASP A 147 12.07 13.12 -10.59
C ASP A 147 13.39 12.35 -10.43
N ASP A 148 14.51 13.03 -10.72
CA ASP A 148 15.86 12.45 -10.67
C ASP A 148 16.28 12.06 -9.23
N GLY A 149 15.60 12.57 -8.20
CA GLY A 149 15.81 12.23 -6.80
C GLY A 149 15.37 10.82 -6.41
N ALA A 150 14.57 10.13 -7.25
CA ALA A 150 14.06 8.79 -6.96
C ALA A 150 15.16 7.77 -6.61
N GLY A 151 16.33 7.86 -7.27
CA GLY A 151 17.45 6.95 -7.04
C GLY A 151 18.06 7.03 -5.64
N ILE A 152 18.02 8.21 -5.00
CA ILE A 152 18.51 8.39 -3.62
C ILE A 152 17.65 7.59 -2.65
N TYR A 153 16.33 7.71 -2.78
CA TYR A 153 15.38 6.97 -1.94
C TYR A 153 15.39 5.49 -2.26
N TYR A 154 15.63 5.10 -3.53
CA TYR A 154 15.72 3.70 -3.91
C TYR A 154 16.88 3.00 -3.23
N GLN A 155 18.07 3.62 -3.19
CA GLN A 155 19.21 3.05 -2.49
C GLN A 155 18.90 2.87 -1.00
N LYS A 156 18.32 3.89 -0.36
CA LYS A 156 17.92 3.81 1.05
C LYS A 156 16.86 2.72 1.29
N ALA A 157 15.90 2.57 0.39
CA ALA A 157 14.86 1.54 0.48
C ALA A 157 15.44 0.12 0.34
N GLU A 158 16.43 -0.07 -0.55
CA GLU A 158 17.16 -1.34 -0.67
C GLU A 158 17.97 -1.65 0.60
N ASP A 159 18.66 -0.65 1.15
CA ASP A 159 19.40 -0.80 2.41
C ASP A 159 18.44 -1.22 3.53
N ALA A 160 17.32 -0.50 3.70
CA ALA A 160 16.29 -0.83 4.69
C ALA A 160 15.67 -2.22 4.47
N LEU A 161 15.39 -2.61 3.22
CA LEU A 161 14.89 -3.94 2.88
C LEU A 161 15.88 -5.04 3.27
N SER A 162 17.18 -4.79 3.08
CA SER A 162 18.24 -5.76 3.41
C SER A 162 18.46 -5.94 4.92
N GLU A 163 18.08 -4.93 5.72
CA GLU A 163 18.18 -4.93 7.17
C GLU A 163 16.96 -5.58 7.86
N LEU A 164 15.88 -5.83 7.13
CA LEU A 164 14.72 -6.53 7.68
C LEU A 164 15.10 -7.96 8.10
N GLU A 165 14.83 -8.31 9.36
CA GLU A 165 15.05 -9.68 9.86
C GLU A 165 14.27 -10.73 9.06
N SER A 166 13.09 -10.34 8.59
CA SER A 166 12.23 -11.13 7.73
C SER A 166 11.33 -10.21 6.91
N THR A 167 10.87 -10.74 5.77
CA THR A 167 9.94 -10.05 4.88
C THR A 167 8.67 -10.87 4.78
N GLU A 168 7.52 -10.22 4.83
CA GLU A 168 6.19 -10.85 4.96
C GLU A 168 5.23 -10.37 3.85
N PRO A 169 4.14 -11.09 3.55
CA PRO A 169 3.23 -10.74 2.44
C PRO A 169 2.63 -9.32 2.49
N TYR A 170 2.47 -8.71 3.67
CA TYR A 170 2.01 -7.32 3.76
C TYR A 170 3.05 -6.30 3.26
N ASN A 171 4.32 -6.69 3.09
CA ASN A 171 5.34 -5.86 2.47
C ASN A 171 5.19 -5.77 0.94
N LEU A 172 4.28 -6.53 0.31
CA LEU A 172 4.11 -6.58 -1.15
C LEU A 172 3.90 -5.19 -1.78
N LEU A 173 3.16 -4.30 -1.11
CA LEU A 173 2.97 -2.93 -1.60
C LEU A 173 4.30 -2.16 -1.70
N ASN A 174 5.11 -2.22 -0.65
CA ASN A 174 6.38 -1.51 -0.58
C ASN A 174 7.38 -2.11 -1.59
N ILE A 175 7.35 -3.43 -1.77
CA ILE A 175 8.09 -4.13 -2.82
C ILE A 175 7.63 -3.67 -4.22
N ALA A 176 6.32 -3.56 -4.46
CA ALA A 176 5.78 -3.07 -5.72
C ALA A 176 6.27 -1.64 -6.03
N TYR A 177 6.33 -0.79 -5.01
CA TYR A 177 6.81 0.58 -5.15
C TYR A 177 8.28 0.67 -5.58
N ILE A 178 9.17 -0.11 -4.98
CA ILE A 178 10.58 -0.13 -5.39
C ILE A 178 10.80 -0.85 -6.72
N ILE A 179 9.98 -1.86 -7.05
CA ILE A 179 10.03 -2.59 -8.32
C ILE A 179 9.77 -1.65 -9.51
N LEU A 180 8.89 -0.65 -9.37
CA LEU A 180 8.65 0.31 -10.45
C LEU A 180 9.95 1.02 -10.86
N TYR A 181 10.69 1.55 -9.88
CA TYR A 181 11.98 2.20 -10.15
C TYR A 181 13.00 1.19 -10.69
N ALA A 182 13.11 0.03 -10.05
CA ALA A 182 14.06 -0.99 -10.47
C ALA A 182 13.78 -1.47 -11.90
N GLY A 183 12.52 -1.62 -12.30
CA GLY A 183 12.13 -2.05 -13.65
C GLY A 183 12.56 -1.06 -14.73
N LEU A 184 12.68 0.22 -14.36
CA LEU A 184 13.12 1.28 -15.28
C LEU A 184 14.64 1.41 -15.34
N TYR A 185 15.31 1.36 -14.19
CA TYR A 185 16.69 1.79 -14.06
C TYR A 185 17.65 0.69 -13.56
N GLN A 186 17.15 -0.39 -12.97
CA GLN A 186 17.90 -1.49 -12.36
C GLN A 186 17.29 -2.86 -12.72
N LYS A 187 17.09 -3.13 -14.02
CA LYS A 187 16.27 -4.24 -14.52
C LYS A 187 16.60 -5.60 -13.90
N GLU A 188 17.88 -5.95 -13.80
CA GLU A 188 18.29 -7.22 -13.20
C GLU A 188 17.88 -7.35 -11.73
N ARG A 189 17.94 -6.26 -10.97
CA ARG A 189 17.45 -6.24 -9.60
C ARG A 189 15.92 -6.37 -9.55
N ALA A 190 15.20 -5.72 -10.46
CA ALA A 190 13.74 -5.87 -10.54
C ALA A 190 13.31 -7.31 -10.81
N TRP A 191 14.03 -8.03 -11.66
CA TRP A 191 13.79 -9.46 -11.90
C TRP A 191 14.04 -10.31 -10.66
N GLN A 192 15.10 -10.04 -9.89
CA GLN A 192 15.34 -10.74 -8.62
C GLN A 192 14.21 -10.48 -7.61
N LEU A 193 13.76 -9.23 -7.49
CA LEU A 193 12.62 -8.88 -6.63
C LEU A 193 11.34 -9.59 -7.10
N PHE A 194 11.12 -9.68 -8.41
CA PHE A 194 10.01 -10.44 -8.97
C PHE A 194 10.08 -11.93 -8.64
N GLU A 195 11.24 -12.57 -8.79
CA GLU A 195 11.43 -13.99 -8.44
C GLU A 195 11.15 -14.26 -6.95
N LEU A 196 11.66 -13.39 -6.07
CA LEU A 196 11.50 -13.51 -4.62
C LEU A 196 10.05 -13.32 -4.16
N TYR A 197 9.35 -12.32 -4.72
CA TYR A 197 8.11 -11.81 -4.13
C TYR A 197 6.85 -12.07 -4.97
N SER A 198 6.96 -12.54 -6.21
CA SER A 198 5.80 -12.78 -7.08
C SER A 198 4.76 -13.72 -6.47
N LYS A 199 5.18 -14.72 -5.70
CA LYS A 199 4.26 -15.62 -4.98
C LYS A 199 3.28 -14.86 -4.08
N TRP A 200 3.70 -13.74 -3.48
CA TRP A 200 2.84 -13.01 -2.56
C TRP A 200 1.65 -12.34 -3.24
N ASP A 201 1.66 -12.16 -4.56
CA ASP A 201 0.48 -11.70 -5.31
C ASP A 201 -0.70 -12.68 -5.16
N VAL A 202 -0.41 -13.98 -4.99
CA VAL A 202 -1.41 -15.02 -4.77
C VAL A 202 -2.15 -14.76 -3.45
N ASN A 203 -3.46 -14.53 -3.54
CA ASN A 203 -4.34 -14.18 -2.41
C ASN A 203 -3.97 -12.87 -1.68
N SER A 204 -3.18 -11.99 -2.31
CA SER A 204 -2.96 -10.64 -1.77
C SER A 204 -4.24 -9.81 -1.74
N GLU A 205 -4.24 -8.77 -0.90
CA GLU A 205 -5.29 -7.76 -0.93
C GLU A 205 -5.32 -7.07 -2.30
N ASP A 206 -6.52 -6.77 -2.82
CA ASP A 206 -6.72 -6.19 -4.16
C ASP A 206 -5.88 -4.91 -4.37
N TYR A 207 -5.74 -4.09 -3.34
CA TYR A 207 -4.91 -2.87 -3.39
C TYR A 207 -3.44 -3.20 -3.65
N TYR A 208 -2.86 -4.17 -2.93
CA TYR A 208 -1.47 -4.59 -3.11
C TYR A 208 -1.27 -5.26 -4.47
N ALA A 209 -2.21 -6.12 -4.87
CA ALA A 209 -2.22 -6.76 -6.18
C ALA A 209 -2.20 -5.73 -7.33
N PHE A 210 -2.96 -4.63 -7.19
CA PHE A 210 -3.00 -3.59 -8.22
C PHE A 210 -1.64 -2.91 -8.39
N TYR A 211 -1.01 -2.47 -7.30
CA TYR A 211 0.29 -1.81 -7.38
C TYR A 211 1.38 -2.78 -7.80
N PHE A 212 1.37 -4.02 -7.32
CA PHE A 212 2.34 -5.03 -7.77
C PHE A 212 2.21 -5.30 -9.27
N ALA A 213 0.98 -5.53 -9.75
CA ALA A 213 0.73 -5.80 -11.16
C ALA A 213 1.11 -4.63 -12.07
N SER A 214 0.74 -3.41 -11.69
CA SER A 214 1.04 -2.22 -12.49
C SER A 214 2.53 -1.87 -12.47
N SER A 215 3.20 -1.91 -11.32
CA SER A 215 4.63 -1.61 -11.19
C SER A 215 5.54 -2.57 -11.95
N LEU A 216 5.09 -3.80 -12.23
CA LEU A 216 5.84 -4.77 -13.04
C LEU A 216 5.78 -4.50 -14.55
N LEU A 217 4.81 -3.70 -15.03
CA LEU A 217 4.61 -3.50 -16.46
C LEU A 217 5.85 -2.98 -17.19
N PRO A 218 6.59 -1.98 -16.66
CA PRO A 218 7.80 -1.51 -17.32
C PRO A 218 8.90 -2.58 -17.43
N LEU A 219 9.01 -3.49 -16.47
CA LEU A 219 9.98 -4.58 -16.48
C LEU A 219 9.75 -5.54 -17.66
N PHE A 220 8.47 -5.82 -17.98
CA PHE A 220 8.09 -6.80 -19.00
C PHE A 220 7.93 -6.20 -20.41
N LYS A 221 8.14 -4.89 -20.59
CA LYS A 221 8.04 -4.24 -21.91
C LYS A 221 9.08 -4.72 -22.90
N ASP A 222 10.26 -5.12 -22.41
CA ASP A 222 11.30 -5.70 -23.24
C ASP A 222 10.89 -7.13 -23.63
N ARG A 223 10.35 -7.27 -24.84
CA ARG A 223 9.93 -8.56 -25.40
C ARG A 223 11.11 -9.52 -25.47
N GLY A 224 10.90 -10.74 -25.01
CA GLY A 224 11.90 -11.80 -25.10
C GLY A 224 11.54 -12.99 -24.21
N GLU A 225 12.49 -13.91 -24.12
CA GLU A 225 12.42 -15.04 -23.20
C GLU A 225 13.34 -14.78 -22.01
N ARG A 226 12.90 -15.17 -20.82
CA ARG A 226 13.71 -15.09 -19.61
C ARG A 226 13.59 -16.36 -18.79
N LYS A 227 14.72 -16.82 -18.26
CA LYS A 227 14.73 -17.88 -17.25
C LYS A 227 14.44 -17.30 -15.88
N LEU A 228 13.45 -17.86 -15.19
CA LEU A 228 13.00 -17.39 -13.88
C LEU A 228 12.71 -18.58 -12.96
N SER A 229 13.23 -18.51 -11.74
CA SER A 229 12.88 -19.42 -10.65
C SER A 229 11.75 -18.80 -9.83
N ILE A 230 10.51 -19.16 -10.18
CA ILE A 230 9.30 -18.64 -9.57
C ILE A 230 8.45 -19.75 -8.98
N SER A 231 7.54 -19.40 -8.07
CA SER A 231 6.71 -20.38 -7.36
C SER A 231 5.75 -21.14 -8.29
N PRO A 232 5.56 -22.46 -8.10
CA PRO A 232 4.57 -23.25 -8.83
C PRO A 232 3.11 -22.90 -8.50
N GLU A 233 2.88 -22.05 -7.50
CA GLU A 233 1.55 -21.54 -7.16
C GLU A 233 1.09 -20.42 -8.11
N LEU A 234 1.99 -19.89 -8.94
CA LEU A 234 1.66 -18.84 -9.89
C LEU A 234 0.91 -19.42 -11.10
N PRO A 235 -0.15 -18.75 -11.59
CA PRO A 235 -1.01 -19.29 -12.64
C PRO A 235 -0.32 -19.39 -14.01
N TYR A 236 0.83 -18.74 -14.18
CA TYR A 236 1.65 -18.77 -15.39
C TYR A 236 2.94 -19.57 -15.22
N PHE A 237 3.09 -20.32 -14.12
CA PHE A 237 4.27 -21.16 -13.88
C PHE A 237 4.51 -22.16 -15.02
N SER A 238 5.78 -22.33 -15.39
CA SER A 238 6.24 -23.30 -16.38
C SER A 238 7.39 -24.13 -15.81
N GLU A 239 7.32 -25.46 -15.97
CA GLU A 239 8.35 -26.40 -15.50
C GLU A 239 9.72 -26.23 -16.21
N ASP A 240 9.73 -25.64 -17.41
CA ASP A 240 10.96 -25.35 -18.16
C ASP A 240 11.67 -24.06 -17.70
N GLU A 241 11.12 -23.39 -16.69
CA GLU A 241 11.57 -22.12 -16.11
C GLU A 241 11.75 -21.01 -17.15
N THR A 242 11.20 -21.14 -18.36
CA THR A 242 11.41 -20.20 -19.46
C THR A 242 10.11 -19.48 -19.76
N TYR A 243 10.13 -18.15 -19.64
CA TYR A 243 8.94 -17.33 -19.70
C TYR A 243 9.06 -16.28 -20.81
N ASP A 244 8.03 -16.21 -21.66
CA ASP A 244 7.84 -15.09 -22.58
C ASP A 244 7.39 -13.85 -21.79
N THR A 245 8.21 -12.81 -21.81
CA THR A 245 7.94 -11.56 -21.09
C THR A 245 6.65 -10.89 -21.57
N GLN A 246 6.23 -11.11 -22.82
CA GLN A 246 4.97 -10.59 -23.35
C GLN A 246 3.76 -11.30 -22.73
N VAL A 247 3.87 -12.59 -22.39
CA VAL A 247 2.82 -13.33 -21.67
C VAL A 247 2.68 -12.79 -20.25
N LEU A 248 3.81 -12.56 -19.55
CA LEU A 248 3.82 -11.94 -18.23
C LEU A 248 3.22 -10.52 -18.27
N TYR A 249 3.63 -9.70 -19.24
CA TYR A 249 3.08 -8.36 -19.45
C TYR A 249 1.56 -8.40 -19.61
N ASN A 250 1.04 -9.27 -20.47
CA ASN A 250 -0.40 -9.37 -20.73
C ASN A 250 -1.17 -9.85 -19.49
N TYR A 251 -0.62 -10.81 -18.75
CA TYR A 251 -1.22 -11.29 -17.50
C TYR A 251 -1.37 -10.15 -16.49
N TYR A 252 -0.27 -9.44 -16.20
CA TYR A 252 -0.26 -8.38 -15.21
C TYR A 252 -1.02 -7.13 -15.66
N LEU A 253 -1.01 -6.80 -16.96
CA LEU A 253 -1.81 -5.71 -17.50
C LEU A 253 -3.31 -5.99 -17.34
N ASN A 254 -3.75 -7.21 -17.68
CA ASN A 254 -5.14 -7.60 -17.50
C ASN A 254 -5.55 -7.56 -16.01
N ARG A 255 -4.70 -8.09 -15.12
CA ARG A 255 -4.93 -8.06 -13.67
C ARG A 255 -5.05 -6.63 -13.14
N ALA A 256 -4.10 -5.75 -13.48
CA ALA A 256 -4.11 -4.36 -13.06
C ALA A 256 -5.34 -3.61 -13.61
N SER A 257 -5.71 -3.84 -14.88
CA SER A 257 -6.89 -3.20 -15.50
C SER A 257 -8.19 -3.62 -14.82
N GLN A 258 -8.37 -4.91 -14.56
CA GLN A 258 -9.56 -5.42 -13.85
C GLN A 258 -9.67 -4.90 -12.41
N LEU A 259 -8.54 -4.70 -11.73
CA LEU A 259 -8.51 -4.12 -10.40
C LEU A 259 -8.82 -2.61 -10.45
N ALA A 260 -8.22 -1.88 -11.39
CA ALA A 260 -8.48 -0.46 -11.59
C ALA A 260 -9.97 -0.19 -11.82
N ASP A 261 -10.58 -0.91 -12.77
CA ASP A 261 -12.01 -0.79 -13.08
C ASP A 261 -12.89 -1.04 -11.86
N ARG A 262 -12.57 -2.08 -11.07
CA ARG A 262 -13.33 -2.43 -9.86
C ARG A 262 -13.20 -1.35 -8.78
N PHE A 263 -12.00 -0.85 -8.52
CA PHE A 263 -11.77 0.21 -7.55
C PHE A 263 -12.46 1.51 -7.97
N ASP A 264 -12.24 1.96 -9.20
CA ASP A 264 -12.80 3.19 -9.73
C ASP A 264 -14.33 3.16 -9.73
N LYS A 265 -14.92 2.03 -10.13
CA LYS A 265 -16.37 1.82 -10.04
C LYS A 265 -16.89 1.85 -8.60
N ARG A 266 -16.19 1.22 -7.66
CA ARG A 266 -16.55 1.22 -6.22
C ARG A 266 -16.45 2.62 -5.62
N ASN A 267 -15.41 3.36 -5.97
CA ASN A 267 -15.08 4.67 -5.40
C ASN A 267 -15.81 5.83 -6.09
N GLY A 268 -16.36 5.61 -7.29
CA GLY A 268 -16.98 6.67 -8.09
C GLY A 268 -15.97 7.68 -8.64
N ASN A 269 -14.71 7.28 -8.84
CA ASN A 269 -13.65 8.13 -9.39
C ASN A 269 -12.87 7.39 -10.50
N SER A 270 -11.72 7.94 -10.92
CA SER A 270 -10.86 7.33 -11.95
C SER A 270 -9.39 7.22 -11.52
N TYR A 271 -9.14 7.15 -10.21
CA TYR A 271 -7.80 7.27 -9.64
C TYR A 271 -6.89 6.10 -10.05
N PHE A 272 -7.41 4.87 -10.02
CA PHE A 272 -6.62 3.68 -10.32
C PHE A 272 -6.39 3.55 -11.83
N THR A 273 -7.39 3.86 -12.66
CA THR A 273 -7.23 3.87 -14.12
C THR A 273 -6.20 4.92 -14.55
N GLN A 274 -6.27 6.14 -14.02
CA GLN A 274 -5.27 7.17 -14.33
C GLN A 274 -3.86 6.76 -13.86
N THR A 275 -3.75 6.13 -12.70
CA THR A 275 -2.48 5.60 -12.19
C THR A 275 -1.91 4.53 -13.14
N LEU A 276 -2.73 3.59 -13.60
CA LEU A 276 -2.32 2.56 -14.55
C LEU A 276 -1.90 3.15 -15.90
N GLU A 277 -2.68 4.11 -16.43
CA GLU A 277 -2.34 4.78 -17.70
C GLU A 277 -1.03 5.57 -17.60
N LEU A 278 -0.77 6.25 -16.47
CA LEU A 278 0.51 6.90 -16.22
C LEU A 278 1.65 5.88 -16.24
N ILE A 279 1.52 4.76 -15.52
CA ILE A 279 2.55 3.73 -15.45
C ILE A 279 2.86 3.15 -16.83
N LYS A 280 1.85 2.97 -17.69
CA LYS A 280 2.03 2.49 -19.07
C LYS A 280 2.86 3.45 -19.93
N THR A 281 3.05 4.72 -19.55
CA THR A 281 3.90 5.68 -20.27
C THR A 281 5.40 5.53 -20.03
N PHE A 282 5.81 4.72 -19.07
CA PHE A 282 7.21 4.36 -18.80
C PHE A 282 7.60 3.13 -19.60
#